data_AF-A0A246B7A8-F1
#
_entry.id   AF-A0A246B7A8-F1
#
_cell.length_a   1.000
_cell.length_b   1.000
_cell.length_c   1.000
_cell.angle_alpha   90.00
_cell.angle_beta   90.00
_cell.angle_gamma   90.00
#
_symmetry.space_group_name_H-M   'P 1'
#
loop_
_entity.id
_entity.type
_entity.pdbx_description
1 polymer ?
#
loop_
_entity_poly.entity_id
_entity_poly.type
_entity_poly.pdbx_seq_one_letter_code
_entity_poly.pdbx_strand_id
1 'polypeptide(L)' 'MNEIKLKIFNIITDYCNENPNQRLGQILFNLNINEFKKESEEMRDIYNDSDKNILERIEARIKELKK' A
#
# COMPACT_ATOMS: atom_id res chain seq x y z
N MET A 1 -8.38 -14.70 -10.11
CA MET A 1 -7.90 -13.67 -9.17
C MET A 1 -8.84 -12.48 -9.28
N ASN A 2 -9.28 -11.88 -8.17
CA ASN A 2 -10.11 -10.65 -8.21
C ASN A 2 -9.34 -9.56 -8.99
N GLU A 3 -9.98 -8.87 -9.92
CA GLU A 3 -9.36 -7.81 -10.75
C GLU A 3 -8.67 -6.75 -9.88
N ILE A 4 -9.26 -6.40 -8.73
CA ILE A 4 -8.69 -5.43 -7.79
C ILE A 4 -7.39 -5.97 -7.17
N LYS A 5 -7.35 -7.25 -6.79
CA LYS A 5 -6.13 -7.87 -6.24
C LYS A 5 -4.99 -7.86 -7.26
N LEU A 6 -5.30 -8.13 -8.54
CA LEU A 6 -4.31 -8.04 -9.61
C LEU A 6 -3.78 -6.61 -9.78
N LYS A 7 -4.66 -5.59 -9.70
CA LYS A 7 -4.23 -4.19 -9.75
C LYS A 7 -3.31 -3.83 -8.58
N ILE A 8 -3.68 -4.21 -7.36
CA ILE A 8 -2.83 -3.99 -6.17
C ILE A 8 -1.47 -4.66 -6.36
N PHE A 9 -1.45 -5.91 -6.81
CA PHE A 9 -0.21 -6.65 -7.05
C PHE A 9 0.69 -5.96 -8.08
N ASN A 10 0.12 -5.49 -9.19
CA ASN A 10 0.87 -4.78 -10.22
C ASN A 10 1.46 -3.48 -9.67
N ILE A 11 0.67 -2.69 -8.91
CA ILE A 11 1.17 -1.46 -8.29
C ILE A 11 2.34 -1.72 -7.33
N ILE A 12 2.24 -2.75 -6.49
CA ILE A 12 3.33 -3.12 -5.57
C ILE A 12 4.56 -3.54 -6.38
N THR A 13 4.38 -4.33 -7.43
CA THR A 13 5.48 -4.80 -8.30
C THR A 13 6.19 -3.64 -8.98
N ASP A 14 5.44 -2.69 -9.54
CA ASP A 14 6.00 -1.50 -10.18
C ASP A 14 6.77 -0.66 -9.18
N TYR A 15 6.20 -0.42 -7.98
CA TYR A 15 6.88 0.34 -6.93
C TYR A 15 8.15 -0.35 -6.42
N CYS A 16 8.16 -1.69 -6.32
CA CYS A 16 9.36 -2.47 -6.01
C CYS A 16 10.46 -2.25 -7.05
N ASN A 17 10.10 -2.27 -8.34
CA ASN A 17 11.06 -2.07 -9.43
C ASN A 17 11.63 -0.64 -9.44
N GLU A 18 10.82 0.35 -9.09
CA GLU A 18 11.25 1.74 -8.95
C GLU A 18 12.13 1.98 -7.69
N ASN A 19 11.98 1.13 -6.66
CA ASN A 19 12.63 1.31 -5.36
C ASN A 19 13.42 0.06 -4.91
N PRO A 20 14.44 -0.40 -5.69
CA PRO A 20 15.12 -1.68 -5.45
C PRO A 20 15.87 -1.76 -4.11
N ASN A 21 16.18 -0.62 -3.50
CA ASN A 21 16.88 -0.55 -2.22
C ASN A 21 15.93 -0.68 -1.01
N GLN A 22 14.61 -0.61 -1.21
CA GLN A 22 13.64 -0.76 -0.14
C GLN A 22 13.26 -2.24 0.04
N ARG A 23 13.18 -2.68 1.30
CA ARG A 23 12.65 -4.01 1.61
C ARG A 23 11.14 -4.02 1.39
N LEU A 24 10.56 -5.19 1.07
CA LEU A 24 9.13 -5.34 0.84
C LEU A 24 8.26 -4.73 1.96
N GLY A 25 8.64 -4.93 3.22
CA GLY A 25 7.93 -4.32 4.35
C GLY A 25 7.87 -2.78 4.26
N GLN A 26 9.00 -2.14 3.95
CA GLN A 26 9.07 -0.68 3.78
C GLN A 26 8.20 -0.21 2.61
N ILE A 27 8.16 -0.97 1.52
CA ILE A 27 7.31 -0.69 0.37
C ILE A 27 5.83 -0.72 0.76
N LEU A 28 5.39 -1.76 1.48
CA LEU A 28 4.02 -1.87 1.96
C LEU A 28 3.65 -0.70 2.89
N PHE A 29 4.58 -0.25 3.74
CA PHE A 29 4.37 0.96 4.56
C PHE A 29 4.32 2.25 3.74
N ASN A 30 5.24 2.43 2.80
CA ASN A 30 5.31 3.65 1.98
C ASN A 30 4.08 3.82 1.07
N LEU A 31 3.45 2.70 0.69
CA LEU A 31 2.18 2.65 -0.03
C LEU A 31 0.93 2.76 0.89
N ASN A 32 1.11 2.96 2.19
CA ASN A 32 0.05 2.99 3.23
C ASN A 32 -0.80 1.70 3.29
N ILE A 33 -0.30 0.57 2.78
CA ILE A 33 -1.00 -0.72 2.90
C ILE A 33 -0.99 -1.14 4.36
N ASN A 34 0.21 -1.15 4.95
CA ASN A 34 0.38 -1.20 6.40
C ASN A 34 0.60 0.23 6.88
N GLU A 35 -0.05 0.61 7.98
CA GLU A 35 0.10 1.93 8.57
C GLU A 35 -0.03 1.85 10.09
N PHE A 36 0.57 2.80 10.80
CA PHE A 36 0.29 3.00 12.21
C PHE A 36 -1.07 3.67 12.39
N LYS A 37 -1.73 3.42 13.50
CA LYS A 37 -2.90 4.22 13.88
C LYS A 37 -2.45 5.65 14.13
N LYS A 38 -3.33 6.62 13.83
CA LYS A 38 -3.02 8.07 13.77
C LYS A 38 -2.41 8.65 15.05
N GLU A 39 -2.55 7.96 16.18
CA GLU A 39 -2.11 8.42 17.51
C GLU A 39 -1.52 7.27 18.35
N SER A 40 -1.12 6.15 17.73
CA SER A 40 -0.45 5.08 18.46
C SER A 40 0.59 4.37 17.60
N GLU A 41 1.56 3.76 18.27
CA GLU A 41 2.58 2.90 17.65
C GLU A 41 2.01 1.52 17.26
N GLU A 42 0.69 1.33 17.39
CA GLU A 42 0.03 0.09 16.99
C GLU A 42 -0.18 0.06 15.48
N MET A 43 0.09 -1.10 14.89
CA MET A 43 -0.27 -1.36 13.51
C MET A 43 -1.79 -1.30 13.35
N ARG A 44 -2.24 -0.63 12.30
CA ARG A 44 -3.63 -0.70 11.87
C ARG A 44 -3.93 -2.11 11.39
N ASP A 45 -5.01 -2.67 11.92
CA ASP A 45 -5.56 -3.92 11.41
C ASP A 45 -6.25 -3.68 10.06
N ILE A 46 -5.85 -4.45 9.05
CA ILE A 46 -6.39 -4.42 7.68
C ILE A 46 -7.26 -5.64 7.36
N TYR A 47 -7.48 -6.54 8.33
CA TYR A 47 -8.25 -7.78 8.13
C TYR A 47 -9.66 -7.51 7.61
N ASN A 48 -10.29 -6.43 8.09
CA ASN A 48 -11.65 -6.03 7.69
C ASN A 48 -11.67 -5.05 6.50
N ASP A 49 -10.53 -4.68 5.93
CA ASP A 49 -10.49 -3.81 4.77
C ASP A 49 -10.79 -4.59 3.50
N SER A 50 -11.72 -4.08 2.70
CA SER A 50 -11.95 -4.61 1.37
C SER A 50 -10.76 -4.31 0.45
N ASP A 51 -10.52 -5.17 -0.55
CA ASP A 51 -9.52 -4.90 -1.58
C ASP A 51 -9.72 -3.52 -2.22
N LYS A 52 -10.98 -3.07 -2.38
CA LYS A 52 -11.31 -1.76 -2.94
C LYS A 52 -10.78 -0.62 -2.06
N ASN A 53 -11.00 -0.69 -0.75
CA ASN A 53 -10.53 0.32 0.20
C ASN A 53 -9.00 0.39 0.24
N ILE A 54 -8.34 -0.77 0.10
CA ILE A 54 -6.87 -0.84 0.01
C ILE A 54 -6.40 -0.16 -1.29
N LEU A 55 -7.01 -0.48 -2.43
CA LEU A 55 -6.65 0.13 -3.71
C LEU A 55 -6.82 1.65 -3.71
N GLU A 56 -7.97 2.16 -3.23
CA GLU A 56 -8.24 3.62 -3.17
C GLU A 56 -7.17 4.36 -2.35
N ARG A 57 -6.71 3.75 -1.25
CA ARG A 57 -5.66 4.31 -0.40
C ARG A 57 -4.30 4.32 -1.08
N ILE A 58 -3.92 3.22 -1.73
CA ILE A 58 -2.67 3.14 -2.48
C ILE A 58 -2.66 4.20 -3.59
N GLU A 59 -3.77 4.34 -4.33
CA GLU A 59 -3.90 5.34 -5.40
C GLU A 59 -3.82 6.78 -4.88
N ALA A 60 -4.47 7.07 -3.75
CA ALA A 60 -4.35 8.37 -3.09
C ALA A 60 -2.89 8.65 -2.68
N ARG A 61 -2.22 7.65 -2.10
CA ARG A 61 -0.82 7.77 -1.67
C ARG A 61 0.14 8.01 -2.83
N ILE A 62 -0.03 7.28 -3.94
CA ILE A 62 0.80 7.48 -5.14
C ILE A 62 0.64 8.89 -5.70
N LYS A 63 -0.59 9.45 -5.68
CA LYS A 63 -0.83 10.83 -6.11
C LYS A 63 -0.10 11.85 -5.21
N GLU A 64 0.03 11.57 -3.92
CA GLU A 64 0.80 12.43 -3.00
C GLU A 64 2.31 12.36 -3.27
N LEU A 65 2.85 11.15 -3.51
CA LEU A 65 4.28 10.94 -3.76
C LEU A 65 4.78 11.57 -5.07
N LYS A 66 3.87 11.82 -6.03
CA LYS A 66 4.17 12.42 -7.33
C LYS A 66 4.05 13.95 -7.35
N LYS A 67 3.66 14.58 -6.24
CA LYS A 67 3.68 16.03 -6.07
C LYS A 67 5.05 16.50 -5.60
#